data_AF-A0A3D4YM55-F1
#
_entry.id   AF-A0A3D4YM55-F1
#
_cell.length_a   1.000
_cell.length_b   1.000
_cell.length_c   1.000
_cell.angle_alpha   90.00
_cell.angle_beta   90.00
_cell.angle_gamma   90.00
#
_symmetry.space_group_name_H-M   'P 1'
#
loop_
_entity.id
_entity.type
_entity.pdbx_description
1 polymer ?
#
loop_
_entity_poly.entity_id
_entity_poly.type
_entity_poly.pdbx_seq_one_letter_code
_entity_poly.pdbx_strand_id
1 'polypeptide(L)'
;MKTSSFCLAIAVILCGTDACSGSYVPAGSSVAAADPALARGIASADSLIGAAVGTLIPGAVFLIAKDGLVVHERAFGYAQLNDYEGHRLASPPAMRTSTMFDLASVTKVMA
;
A
#
# COMPACT_ATOMS: atom_id res chain seq x y z
N MET A 1 33.20 1.21 -46.47
CA MET A 1 31.96 2.00 -46.63
C MET A 1 31.46 2.32 -45.23
N LYS A 2 31.70 3.54 -44.71
CA LYS A 2 30.77 4.70 -44.73
C LYS A 2 29.44 4.31 -44.03
N THR A 3 29.04 4.86 -42.88
CA THR A 3 29.27 6.21 -42.33
C THR A 3 28.95 6.26 -40.83
N SER A 4 29.76 7.03 -40.11
CA SER A 4 29.52 7.61 -38.79
C SER A 4 28.32 8.57 -38.83
N SER A 5 27.55 8.65 -37.73
CA SER A 5 26.71 9.80 -37.44
C SER A 5 26.86 10.17 -35.96
N PHE A 6 27.83 11.04 -35.75
CA PHE A 6 28.12 11.79 -34.52
C PHE A 6 27.07 12.91 -34.42
N CYS A 7 26.31 12.99 -33.33
CA CYS A 7 25.55 14.20 -32.99
C CYS A 7 25.84 14.58 -31.53
N LEU A 8 26.68 15.61 -31.41
CA LEU A 8 27.02 16.36 -30.22
C LEU A 8 25.90 17.40 -29.98
N ALA A 9 25.25 17.40 -28.81
CA ALA A 9 24.49 18.57 -28.36
C ALA A 9 24.32 18.61 -26.83
N ILE A 10 25.25 19.34 -26.21
CA ILE A 10 25.04 20.36 -25.18
C ILE A 10 24.26 19.93 -23.91
N ALA A 11 25.04 19.64 -22.86
CA ALA A 11 24.56 19.67 -21.48
C ALA A 11 24.31 21.13 -21.05
N VAL A 12 23.04 21.49 -20.87
CA VAL A 12 22.65 22.71 -20.16
C VAL A 12 22.53 22.37 -18.69
N ILE A 13 23.54 22.76 -17.91
CA ILE A 13 23.48 22.78 -16.44
C ILE A 13 22.70 24.05 -16.07
N LEU A 14 21.41 23.89 -15.75
CA LEU A 14 20.62 24.92 -15.08
C LEU A 14 20.67 24.65 -13.58
N CYS A 15 21.53 25.41 -12.91
CA CYS A 15 21.55 25.56 -11.47
C CYS A 15 20.29 26.33 -11.06
N GLY A 16 19.25 25.62 -10.63
CA GLY A 16 18.05 26.20 -10.03
C GLY A 16 18.07 25.97 -8.53
N THR A 17 18.47 27.01 -7.78
CA THR A 17 18.15 27.15 -6.36
C THR A 17 16.70 27.58 -6.25
N ASP A 18 15.85 26.77 -5.62
CA ASP A 18 14.74 27.20 -4.75
C ASP A 18 13.74 26.05 -4.59
N ALA A 19 13.68 25.49 -3.38
CA ALA A 19 12.45 25.11 -2.71
C ALA A 19 12.80 24.35 -1.43
N CYS A 20 12.32 24.84 -0.28
CA CYS A 20 12.09 24.04 0.91
C CYS A 20 11.20 22.85 0.54
N SER A 21 11.82 21.78 0.09
CA SER A 21 11.17 20.51 -0.20
C SER A 21 11.17 19.75 1.12
N GLY A 22 10.01 19.76 1.79
CA GLY A 22 9.72 18.70 2.75
C GLY A 22 9.94 17.38 2.03
N SER A 23 10.96 16.64 2.44
CA SER A 23 11.36 15.38 1.82
C SER A 23 10.25 14.35 2.00
N TYR A 24 9.29 14.31 1.08
CA TYR A 24 8.53 13.09 0.83
C TYR A 24 9.53 12.09 0.26
N VAL A 25 9.91 11.11 1.08
CA VAL A 25 10.76 10.01 0.64
C VAL A 25 9.94 9.19 -0.35
N PRO A 26 10.30 9.11 -1.64
CA PRO A 26 9.58 8.30 -2.59
C PRO A 26 9.61 6.84 -2.15
N ALA A 27 8.46 6.15 -2.31
CA ALA A 27 8.32 4.72 -2.12
C ALA A 27 9.36 3.99 -2.99
N GLY A 28 10.47 3.56 -2.36
CA GLY A 28 11.62 3.03 -3.09
C GLY A 28 12.94 3.04 -2.30
N SER A 29 13.03 3.74 -1.17
CA SER A 29 14.17 3.61 -0.27
C SER A 29 14.21 2.20 0.33
N SER A 30 15.31 1.49 0.08
CA SER A 30 15.51 0.03 0.18
C SER A 30 15.47 -0.58 1.60
N VAL A 31 14.74 0.00 2.55
CA VAL A 31 14.68 -0.49 3.94
C VAL A 31 13.79 -1.74 4.06
N ALA A 32 12.80 -1.90 3.17
CA ALA A 32 11.92 -3.08 3.15
C ALA A 32 12.66 -4.39 2.78
N ALA A 33 13.83 -4.30 2.15
CA ALA A 33 14.53 -5.46 1.61
C ALA A 33 15.40 -6.24 2.62
N ALA A 34 15.46 -5.87 3.91
CA ALA A 34 16.55 -6.37 4.77
C ALA A 34 16.20 -6.95 6.15
N ASP A 35 14.95 -6.93 6.62
CA ASP A 35 14.60 -7.51 7.94
C ASP A 35 13.85 -8.86 7.80
N PRO A 36 14.57 -10.01 7.91
CA PRO A 36 13.96 -11.33 7.79
C PRO A 36 13.05 -11.69 8.98
N ALA A 37 13.17 -11.02 10.11
CA ALA A 37 12.24 -11.21 11.22
C ALA A 37 10.90 -10.54 10.91
N LEU A 38 10.93 -9.28 10.43
CA LEU A 38 9.73 -8.57 9.99
C LEU A 38 9.02 -9.31 8.87
N ALA A 39 9.74 -9.79 7.86
CA ALA A 39 9.15 -10.56 6.75
C ALA A 39 8.40 -11.81 7.23
N ARG A 40 8.97 -12.54 8.20
CA ARG A 40 8.30 -13.71 8.83
C ARG A 40 7.07 -13.31 9.65
N GLY A 41 7.13 -12.18 10.34
CA GLY A 41 5.99 -11.62 11.07
C GLY A 41 4.83 -11.28 10.13
N ILE A 42 5.13 -10.60 9.02
CA ILE A 42 4.15 -10.25 7.97
C ILE A 42 3.53 -11.53 7.38
N ALA A 43 4.34 -12.51 7.01
CA ALA A 43 3.85 -13.77 6.45
C ALA A 43 2.96 -14.56 7.45
N SER A 44 3.32 -14.54 8.73
CA SER A 44 2.51 -15.12 9.80
C SER A 44 1.16 -14.40 9.93
N ALA A 45 1.17 -13.06 9.95
CA ALA A 45 -0.05 -12.26 10.03
C ALA A 45 -0.97 -12.47 8.82
N ASP A 46 -0.41 -12.49 7.61
CA ASP A 46 -1.15 -12.80 6.38
C ASP A 46 -1.84 -14.17 6.45
N SER A 47 -1.15 -15.17 6.99
CA SER A 47 -1.69 -16.53 7.14
C SER A 47 -2.84 -16.56 8.15
N LEU A 48 -2.70 -15.85 9.26
CA LEU A 48 -3.76 -15.74 10.28
C LEU A 48 -4.99 -15.00 9.77
N ILE A 49 -4.80 -13.90 9.05
CA ILE A 49 -5.90 -13.14 8.43
C ILE A 49 -6.58 -14.02 7.38
N GLY A 50 -5.82 -14.69 6.52
CA GLY A 50 -6.35 -15.63 5.53
C GLY A 50 -7.20 -16.73 6.15
N ALA A 51 -6.79 -17.28 7.30
CA ALA A 51 -7.56 -18.30 8.02
C ALA A 51 -8.84 -17.75 8.69
N ALA A 52 -8.83 -16.48 9.12
CA ALA A 52 -9.96 -15.82 9.76
C ALA A 52 -11.02 -15.33 8.75
N VAL A 53 -10.63 -15.04 7.51
CA VAL A 53 -11.55 -14.56 6.47
C VAL A 53 -12.51 -15.66 6.04
N GLY A 54 -13.80 -15.33 6.00
CA GLY A 54 -14.89 -16.26 5.67
C GLY A 54 -15.35 -17.12 6.84
N THR A 55 -14.64 -17.13 7.96
CA THR A 55 -15.00 -17.87 9.18
C THR A 55 -15.36 -16.93 10.34
N LEU A 56 -14.48 -15.97 10.63
CA LEU A 56 -14.61 -15.02 11.74
C LEU A 56 -14.91 -13.60 11.24
N ILE A 57 -14.34 -13.21 10.10
CA ILE A 57 -14.49 -11.87 9.53
C ILE A 57 -14.83 -11.94 8.03
N PRO A 58 -15.60 -10.98 7.49
CA PRO A 58 -15.96 -10.95 6.07
C PRO A 58 -14.76 -10.64 5.16
N GLY A 59 -13.87 -9.76 5.62
CA GLY A 59 -12.71 -9.28 4.89
C GLY A 59 -11.90 -8.31 5.74
N ALA A 60 -10.69 -8.00 5.27
CA ALA A 60 -9.76 -7.10 5.95
C ALA A 60 -8.81 -6.44 4.95
N VAL A 61 -8.29 -5.26 5.32
CA VAL A 61 -7.10 -4.66 4.70
C VAL A 61 -6.01 -4.61 5.75
N PHE A 62 -4.81 -5.08 5.39
CA PHE A 62 -3.65 -5.11 6.26
C PHE A 62 -2.51 -4.32 5.65
N LEU A 63 -2.17 -3.20 6.28
CA LEU A 63 -1.10 -2.30 5.88
C LEU A 63 -0.07 -2.20 7.00
N ILE A 64 1.21 -2.28 6.63
CA ILE A 64 2.33 -2.00 7.52
C ILE A 64 3.20 -0.94 6.89
N ALA A 65 3.44 0.13 7.65
CA ALA A 65 4.45 1.13 7.35
C ALA A 65 5.59 1.05 8.39
N LYS A 66 6.82 1.13 7.91
CA LYS A 66 8.04 1.19 8.74
C LYS A 66 8.94 2.28 8.17
N ASP A 67 9.47 3.14 9.04
CA ASP A 67 10.38 4.23 8.68
C ASP A 67 9.81 5.15 7.57
N GLY A 68 8.51 5.44 7.64
CA GLY A 68 7.80 6.27 6.67
C GLY A 68 7.48 5.58 5.33
N LEU A 69 7.81 4.30 5.18
CA LEU A 69 7.59 3.52 3.96
C LEU A 69 6.54 2.44 4.19
N VAL A 70 5.58 2.33 3.28
CA VAL A 70 4.68 1.17 3.25
C VAL A 70 5.49 -0.04 2.78
N VAL A 71 5.63 -1.04 3.65
CA VAL A 71 6.40 -2.26 3.38
C VAL A 71 5.50 -3.46 3.09
N HIS A 72 4.21 -3.35 3.39
CA HIS A 72 3.20 -4.36 3.10
C HIS A 72 1.82 -3.71 2.99
N GLU A 73 1.04 -4.11 1.99
CA GLU A 73 -0.35 -3.71 1.85
C GLU A 73 -1.12 -4.79 1.09
N ARG A 74 -2.12 -5.41 1.74
CA ARG A 74 -2.94 -6.45 1.12
C ARG A 74 -4.40 -6.37 1.57
N ALA A 75 -5.30 -6.76 0.67
CA ALA A 75 -6.73 -6.90 0.94
C ALA A 75 -7.14 -8.39 0.90
N PHE A 76 -8.11 -8.76 1.75
CA PHE A 76 -8.61 -10.12 1.91
C PHE A 76 -10.13 -10.13 1.97
N GLY A 77 -10.77 -11.14 1.37
CA GLY A 77 -12.20 -11.39 1.51
C GLY A 77 -13.10 -10.36 0.82
N TYR A 78 -14.24 -10.08 1.44
CA TYR A 78 -15.29 -9.22 0.89
C TYR A 78 -15.44 -7.93 1.71
N ALA A 79 -15.70 -6.82 1.01
CA ALA A 79 -15.97 -5.52 1.63
C ALA A 79 -17.33 -5.48 2.34
N GLN A 80 -18.30 -6.25 1.84
CA GLN A 80 -19.65 -6.29 2.36
C GLN A 80 -20.29 -7.62 2.03
N LEU A 81 -20.96 -8.23 3.00
CA LEU A 81 -21.67 -9.50 2.81
C LEU A 81 -23.18 -9.34 2.75
N ASN A 82 -23.72 -8.42 3.54
CA ASN A 82 -25.16 -8.22 3.69
C ASN A 82 -25.53 -6.78 3.34
N ASP A 83 -26.76 -6.56 2.87
CA ASP A 83 -27.35 -5.23 2.74
C ASP A 83 -27.72 -4.63 4.11
N TYR A 84 -28.32 -3.43 4.09
CA TYR A 84 -28.72 -2.72 5.31
C TYR A 84 -29.89 -3.37 6.06
N GLU A 85 -30.65 -4.25 5.40
CA GLU A 85 -31.74 -5.01 6.01
C GLU A 85 -31.24 -6.35 6.58
N GLY A 86 -29.95 -6.66 6.40
CA GLY A 86 -29.31 -7.88 6.89
C GLY A 86 -29.40 -9.06 5.92
N HIS A 87 -29.91 -8.87 4.70
CA HIS A 87 -29.97 -9.93 3.70
C HIS A 87 -28.62 -10.11 2.99
N ARG A 88 -28.30 -11.36 2.66
CA ARG A 88 -27.07 -11.70 1.95
C ARG A 88 -27.10 -11.12 0.53
N LEU A 89 -26.03 -10.43 0.14
CA LEU A 89 -25.85 -9.95 -1.23
C LEU A 89 -25.64 -11.13 -2.19
N ALA A 90 -26.30 -11.09 -3.35
CA ALA A 90 -26.13 -12.10 -4.40
C ALA A 90 -24.70 -12.11 -4.98
N SER A 91 -24.07 -10.93 -5.05
CA SER A 91 -22.69 -10.77 -5.49
C SER A 91 -21.94 -9.82 -4.54
N PRO A 92 -21.44 -10.34 -3.40
CA PRO A 92 -20.66 -9.55 -2.44
C PRO A 92 -19.44 -8.89 -3.10
N PRO A 93 -19.22 -7.57 -2.93
CA PRO A 93 -18.05 -6.90 -3.49
C PRO A 93 -16.76 -7.39 -2.80
N ALA A 94 -15.74 -7.69 -3.59
CA ALA A 94 -14.41 -8.03 -3.08
C ALA A 94 -13.79 -6.86 -2.31
N MET A 95 -13.04 -7.17 -1.26
CA MET A 95 -12.25 -6.18 -0.52
C MET A 95 -11.13 -5.62 -1.40
N ARG A 96 -10.89 -4.31 -1.31
CA ARG A 96 -9.78 -3.63 -1.99
C ARG A 96 -9.01 -2.81 -0.97
N THR A 97 -7.75 -2.52 -1.24
CA THR A 97 -6.94 -1.65 -0.38
C THR A 97 -7.51 -0.23 -0.31
N SER A 98 -8.22 0.19 -1.37
CA SER A 98 -8.96 1.46 -1.44
C SER A 98 -10.39 1.42 -0.87
N THR A 99 -10.83 0.30 -0.30
CA THR A 99 -12.15 0.21 0.34
C THR A 99 -12.21 1.18 1.52
N MET A 100 -13.22 2.05 1.55
CA MET A 100 -13.45 2.97 2.66
C MET A 100 -14.10 2.25 3.84
N PHE A 101 -13.65 2.58 5.04
CA PHE A 101 -14.19 2.08 6.31
C PHE A 101 -14.64 3.25 7.17
N ASP A 102 -15.69 3.02 7.98
CA ASP A 102 -15.92 3.88 9.13
C ASP A 102 -14.81 3.63 10.15
N LEU A 103 -14.08 4.69 10.49
CA LEU A 103 -12.99 4.63 11.45
C LEU A 103 -13.49 4.71 12.90
N ALA A 104 -14.73 5.17 13.11
CA ALA A 104 -15.33 5.33 14.42
C ALA A 104 -14.37 5.99 15.42
N SER A 105 -13.98 5.26 16.48
CA SER A 105 -13.08 5.82 17.51
C SER A 105 -11.65 6.04 17.04
N VAL A 106 -11.20 5.45 15.92
CA VAL A 106 -9.87 5.72 15.34
C VAL A 106 -9.76 7.18 14.87
N THR A 107 -10.88 7.82 14.53
CA THR A 107 -10.93 9.25 14.18
C THR A 107 -10.35 10.15 15.28
N LYS A 108 -10.38 9.73 16.56
CA LYS A 108 -9.82 10.50 17.70
C LYS A 108 -8.30 10.73 17.60
N VAL A 109 -7.60 9.93 16.80
CA VAL A 109 -6.15 10.07 16.61
C VAL A 109 -5.84 11.08 15.50
N MET A 110 -6.82 11.41 14.65
CA MET A 110 -6.62 12.27 13.48
C MET A 110 -6.95 13.75 13.74
N ALA A 111 -7.80 14.06 14.71
CA ALA A 111 -8.35 15.40 14.96
C ALA A 111 -8.51 15.73 16.45
#